data_AF-A0A924YPX5-F1
#
_entry.id   AF-A0A924YPX5-F1
#
_cell.length_a   1.000
_cell.length_b   1.000
_cell.length_c   1.000
_cell.angle_alpha   90.00
_cell.angle_beta   90.00
_cell.angle_gamma   90.00
#
_symmetry.space_group_name_H-M   'P 1'
#
loop_
_entity.id
_entity.type
_entity.pdbx_description
1 polymer ?
#
loop_
_entity_poly.entity_id
_entity_poly.type
_entity_poly.pdbx_seq_one_letter_code
_entity_poly.pdbx_strand_id
1 'polypeptide(L)'
;MAPTPYLECSFFVPIRRDANLSDGELHSTDVWEWLDDELFDRFAGRTIAPGLYDGFYRDPDTQERVADESRKFIVAVADDRLDELRVLLATACVKFQQKCIYFSAAGAVEFIEAANHETS
;
A
#
# COMPACT_ATOMS: atom_id res chain seq x y z
N MET A 1 16.07 -3.22 28.94
CA MET A 1 15.46 -3.47 27.62
C MET A 1 16.15 -2.57 26.62
N ALA A 2 16.70 -3.12 25.54
CA ALA A 2 17.09 -2.29 24.41
C ALA A 2 15.82 -1.71 23.78
N PRO A 3 15.83 -0.48 23.23
CA PRO A 3 14.69 0.06 22.51
C PRO A 3 14.33 -0.87 21.33
N THR A 4 13.04 -1.11 21.11
CA THR A 4 12.57 -1.83 19.91
C THR A 4 13.03 -1.06 18.68
N PRO A 5 13.79 -1.67 17.76
CA PRO A 5 14.25 -0.96 16.57
C PRO A 5 13.06 -0.70 15.66
N TYR A 6 12.98 0.53 15.15
CA TYR A 6 12.00 0.90 14.14
C TYR A 6 12.64 0.83 12.76
N LEU A 7 11.87 0.32 11.81
CA LEU A 7 12.18 0.31 10.39
C LEU A 7 11.43 1.44 9.71
N GLU A 8 12.14 2.22 8.91
CA GLU A 8 11.48 3.09 7.93
C GLU A 8 10.93 2.20 6.81
N CYS A 9 9.61 2.26 6.65
CA CYS A 9 8.88 1.55 5.62
C CYS A 9 8.25 2.56 4.67
N SER A 10 8.15 2.23 3.39
CA SER A 10 7.41 3.04 2.43
C SER A 10 6.61 2.21 1.45
N PHE A 11 5.50 2.77 0.99
CA PHE A 11 4.65 2.12 -0.01
C PHE A 11 3.97 3.15 -0.91
N PHE A 12 3.46 2.68 -2.04
CA PHE A 12 2.78 3.50 -3.03
C PHE A 12 1.34 3.05 -3.18
N VAL A 13 0.42 4.02 -3.13
CA VAL A 13 -1.00 3.77 -3.42
C VAL A 13 -1.38 4.60 -4.64
N PRO A 14 -1.76 3.95 -5.76
CA PRO A 14 -2.28 4.62 -6.94
C PRO A 14 -3.44 5.55 -6.58
N ILE A 15 -3.58 6.67 -7.29
CA ILE A 15 -4.68 7.61 -7.03
C ILE A 15 -6.01 7.19 -7.65
N ARG A 16 -5.96 6.22 -8.56
CA ARG A 16 -7.09 5.66 -9.30
C ARG A 16 -7.19 4.17 -9.04
N ARG A 17 -8.42 3.66 -9.00
CA ARG A 17 -8.71 2.22 -9.03
C ARG A 17 -8.10 1.61 -10.29
N ASP A 18 -7.69 0.35 -10.19
CA ASP A 18 -7.19 -0.37 -11.36
C ASP A 18 -8.33 -0.57 -12.38
N ALA A 19 -8.09 -0.24 -13.66
CA ALA A 19 -9.13 -0.29 -14.70
C ALA A 19 -9.43 -1.71 -15.21
N ASN A 20 -8.52 -2.67 -15.00
CA ASN A 20 -8.70 -4.07 -15.34
C ASN A 20 -9.37 -4.85 -14.20
N LEU A 21 -9.28 -4.35 -12.97
CA LEU A 21 -9.96 -4.90 -11.78
C LEU A 21 -11.30 -4.20 -11.48
N SER A 22 -11.43 -2.91 -11.82
CA SER A 22 -12.56 -2.04 -11.47
C SER A 22 -12.89 -1.07 -12.61
N ASP A 23 -12.84 0.25 -12.39
CA ASP A 23 -13.34 1.28 -13.33
C ASP A 23 -12.36 2.40 -13.66
N GLY A 24 -11.13 2.42 -13.11
CA GLY A 24 -10.14 3.46 -13.41
C GLY A 24 -10.39 4.82 -12.74
N GLU A 25 -11.43 4.93 -11.92
CA GLU A 25 -11.82 6.20 -11.30
C GLU A 25 -11.00 6.52 -10.05
N LEU A 26 -11.00 7.80 -9.67
CA LEU A 26 -10.36 8.26 -8.43
C LEU A 26 -11.00 7.59 -7.21
N HIS A 27 -10.20 7.34 -6.18
CA HIS A 27 -10.71 6.87 -4.89
C HIS A 27 -11.56 7.95 -4.20
N SER A 28 -12.61 7.53 -3.50
CA SER A 28 -13.36 8.42 -2.62
C SER A 28 -12.49 8.88 -1.45
N THR A 29 -12.83 10.04 -0.88
CA THR A 29 -12.15 10.58 0.30
C THR A 29 -12.19 9.60 1.47
N ASP A 30 -13.32 8.92 1.68
CA ASP A 30 -13.51 7.94 2.77
C ASP A 30 -12.47 6.81 2.78
N VAL A 31 -12.01 6.36 1.61
CA VAL A 31 -11.00 5.30 1.51
C VAL A 31 -9.62 5.82 1.91
N TRP A 32 -9.31 7.08 1.61
CA TRP A 32 -8.10 7.73 2.09
C TRP A 32 -8.14 7.99 3.60
N GLU A 33 -9.27 8.48 4.11
CA GLU A 33 -9.48 8.70 5.55
C GLU A 33 -9.34 7.39 6.33
N TRP A 34 -9.91 6.29 5.83
CA TRP A 34 -9.71 4.96 6.41
C TRP A 34 -8.23 4.58 6.50
N LEU A 35 -7.45 4.77 5.44
CA LEU A 35 -6.02 4.43 5.47
C LEU A 35 -5.27 5.31 6.48
N ASP A 36 -5.62 6.59 6.58
CA ASP A 36 -5.03 7.52 7.53
C ASP A 36 -5.30 7.11 8.98
N ASP A 37 -6.55 6.76 9.29
CA ASP A 37 -6.97 6.30 10.62
C ASP A 37 -6.26 5.00 11.00
N GLU A 38 -6.19 4.01 10.10
CA GLU A 38 -5.50 2.74 10.36
C GLU A 38 -3.99 2.94 10.61
N LEU A 39 -3.35 3.84 9.86
CA LEU A 39 -1.93 4.16 10.05
C LEU A 39 -1.70 4.93 11.35
N PHE A 40 -2.62 5.82 11.71
CA PHE A 40 -2.56 6.56 12.96
C PHE A 40 -2.76 5.64 14.17
N ASP A 41 -3.82 4.84 14.18
CA ASP A 41 -4.18 3.99 15.31
C ASP A 41 -3.17 2.85 15.52
N ARG A 42 -2.66 2.24 14.45
CA ARG A 42 -1.75 1.10 14.55
C ARG A 42 -0.29 1.51 14.66
N PHE A 43 0.14 2.56 13.95
CA PHE A 43 1.56 2.92 13.80
C PHE A 43 1.91 4.34 14.27
N ALA A 44 0.99 5.01 14.97
CA ALA A 44 1.13 6.37 15.48
C ALA A 44 1.29 7.46 14.40
N GLY A 45 1.03 7.12 13.14
CA GLY A 45 0.95 8.07 12.03
C GLY A 45 1.79 7.70 10.82
N ARG A 46 1.84 8.66 9.89
CA ARG A 46 2.49 8.50 8.59
C ARG A 46 2.97 9.84 8.05
N THR A 47 3.97 9.81 7.18
CA THR A 47 4.34 10.93 6.31
C THR A 47 3.91 10.62 4.89
N ILE A 48 3.36 11.62 4.18
CA ILE A 48 3.17 11.55 2.73
C ILE A 48 4.29 12.34 2.07
N ALA A 49 4.99 11.72 1.13
CA ALA A 49 5.97 12.44 0.33
C ALA A 49 5.25 13.43 -0.61
N PRO A 50 5.82 14.63 -0.86
CA PRO A 50 5.14 15.65 -1.66
C PRO A 50 4.97 15.20 -3.12
N GLY A 51 3.83 15.58 -3.71
CA GLY A 51 3.53 15.36 -5.12
C GLY A 51 2.96 13.97 -5.44
N LEU A 52 2.87 13.69 -6.74
CA LEU A 52 2.52 12.39 -7.29
C LEU A 52 3.78 11.73 -7.87
N TYR A 53 3.82 10.41 -7.83
CA TYR A 53 4.92 9.60 -8.31
C TYR A 53 4.45 8.79 -9.51
N ASP A 54 5.03 9.06 -10.67
CA ASP A 54 4.78 8.30 -11.88
C ASP A 54 5.37 6.90 -11.76
N GLY A 55 4.54 5.90 -12.04
CA GLY A 55 4.89 4.50 -12.03
C GLY A 55 4.44 3.79 -13.30
N PHE A 56 4.97 2.59 -13.48
CA PHE A 56 4.36 1.62 -14.37
C PHE A 56 4.71 0.21 -13.91
N TYR A 57 3.83 -0.72 -14.19
CA TYR A 57 4.03 -2.13 -13.89
C TYR A 57 3.56 -3.00 -15.05
N ARG A 58 3.92 -4.29 -15.00
CA ARG A 58 3.40 -5.30 -15.92
C ARG A 58 2.19 -5.92 -15.26
N ASP A 59 1.03 -5.76 -15.87
CA ASP A 59 -0.21 -6.38 -15.40
C ASP A 59 -0.03 -7.91 -15.36
N PRO A 60 -0.25 -8.59 -14.22
CA PRO A 60 -0.05 -10.02 -14.12
C PRO A 60 -1.02 -10.82 -15.00
N ASP A 61 -2.22 -10.29 -15.25
CA ASP A 61 -3.27 -10.97 -16.01
C ASP A 61 -3.12 -10.74 -17.51
N THR A 62 -2.85 -9.51 -17.93
CA THR A 62 -2.80 -9.14 -19.36
C THR A 62 -1.37 -9.13 -19.93
N GLN A 63 -0.35 -9.11 -19.07
CA GLN A 63 1.06 -8.93 -19.42
C GLN A 63 1.37 -7.59 -20.09
N GLU A 64 0.41 -6.67 -20.15
CA GLU A 64 0.54 -5.34 -20.73
C GLU A 64 1.18 -4.38 -19.73
N ARG A 65 1.70 -3.26 -20.27
CA ARG A 65 2.25 -2.18 -19.45
C ARG A 65 1.11 -1.28 -18.99
N VAL A 66 0.93 -1.18 -17.68
CA VAL A 66 0.00 -0.25 -17.04
C VAL A 66 0.80 0.89 -16.43
N ALA A 67 0.40 2.13 -16.69
CA ALA A 67 0.98 3.31 -16.07
C ALA A 67 0.07 3.80 -14.94
N ASP A 68 0.66 4.32 -13.86
CA ASP A 68 -0.07 4.87 -12.73
C ASP A 68 0.58 6.15 -12.20
N GLU A 69 -0.22 6.92 -11.47
CA GLU A 69 0.25 7.99 -10.59
C GLU A 69 -0.09 7.59 -9.16
N SER A 70 0.91 7.66 -8.28
CA SER A 70 0.78 7.16 -6.91
C SER A 70 1.12 8.23 -5.86
N ARG A 71 0.51 8.10 -4.69
CA ARG A 71 0.98 8.76 -3.46
C ARG A 71 1.98 7.85 -2.75
N LYS A 72 3.11 8.41 -2.31
CA LYS A 72 4.10 7.70 -1.50
C LYS A 72 3.85 7.95 -0.01
N PHE A 73 3.72 6.88 0.74
CA PHE A 73 3.57 6.87 2.19
C PHE A 73 4.87 6.39 2.84
N ILE A 74 5.21 6.97 3.98
CA ILE A 74 6.36 6.60 4.80
C ILE A 74 5.86 6.40 6.23
N VAL A 75 6.18 5.26 6.82
CA VAL A 75 5.69 4.84 8.15
C VAL A 75 6.87 4.25 8.92
N ALA A 76 7.02 4.64 10.18
CA ALA A 76 7.96 4.01 11.10
C ALA A 76 7.27 2.82 11.76
N VAL A 77 7.81 1.61 11.58
CA VAL A 77 7.20 0.37 12.08
C VAL A 77 8.19 -0.34 12.98
N ALA A 78 7.75 -0.76 14.16
CA ALA A 78 8.55 -1.66 15.00
C ALA A 78 8.83 -2.95 14.23
N ASP A 79 10.06 -3.46 14.31
CA ASP A 79 10.49 -4.65 13.55
C ASP A 79 9.55 -5.87 13.74
N ASP A 80 9.07 -6.07 14.96
CA ASP A 80 8.12 -7.12 15.36
C ASP A 80 6.68 -6.91 14.87
N ARG A 81 6.37 -5.76 14.26
CA ARG A 81 5.03 -5.41 13.73
C ARG A 81 5.00 -5.24 12.22
N LEU A 82 6.06 -5.61 11.50
CA LEU A 82 6.14 -5.46 10.05
C LEU A 82 5.04 -6.26 9.32
N ASP A 83 4.70 -7.45 9.83
CA ASP A 83 3.64 -8.29 9.26
C ASP A 83 2.25 -7.68 9.43
N GLU A 84 2.04 -6.89 10.49
CA GLU A 84 0.78 -6.16 10.68
C GLU A 84 0.59 -5.09 9.60
N LEU A 85 1.68 -4.41 9.20
CA LEU A 85 1.63 -3.47 8.09
C LEU A 85 1.35 -4.20 6.77
N ARG A 86 1.97 -5.36 6.53
CA ARG A 86 1.68 -6.18 5.33
C ARG A 86 0.20 -6.56 5.25
N VAL A 87 -0.40 -7.00 6.36
CA VAL A 87 -1.84 -7.33 6.42
C VAL A 87 -2.72 -6.10 6.14
N LEU A 88 -2.35 -4.93 6.68
CA LEU A 88 -3.04 -3.68 6.37
C LEU A 88 -2.95 -3.35 4.87
N LEU A 89 -1.77 -3.50 4.26
CA LEU A 89 -1.58 -3.24 2.83
C LEU A 89 -2.33 -4.24 1.94
N ALA A 90 -2.41 -5.52 2.34
CA ALA A 90 -3.26 -6.51 1.66
C ALA A 90 -4.75 -6.11 1.73
N THR A 91 -5.20 -5.58 2.87
CA THR A 91 -6.56 -5.03 3.00
C THR A 91 -6.75 -3.77 2.15
N ALA A 92 -5.72 -2.92 2.08
CA ALA A 92 -5.72 -1.73 1.24
C ALA A 92 -5.83 -2.09 -0.24
N CYS A 93 -5.24 -3.18 -0.72
CA CYS A 93 -5.42 -3.64 -2.10
C CYS A 93 -6.91 -3.84 -2.43
N VAL A 94 -7.69 -4.43 -1.53
CA VAL A 94 -9.14 -4.59 -1.70
C VAL A 94 -9.87 -3.24 -1.68
N LYS A 95 -9.58 -2.37 -0.71
CA LYS A 95 -10.30 -1.09 -0.56
C LYS A 95 -9.98 -0.09 -1.66
N PHE A 96 -8.73 -0.06 -2.10
CA PHE A 96 -8.27 0.76 -3.21
C PHE A 96 -8.46 0.07 -4.58
N GLN A 97 -9.00 -1.16 -4.62
CA GLN A 97 -9.21 -1.91 -5.85
C GLN A 97 -7.93 -1.94 -6.71
N GLN A 98 -6.84 -2.35 -6.07
CA GLN A 98 -5.53 -2.55 -6.68
C GLN A 98 -5.18 -4.03 -6.64
N LYS A 99 -4.51 -4.51 -7.70
CA LYS A 99 -4.02 -5.90 -7.75
C LYS A 99 -2.91 -6.11 -6.71
N CYS A 100 -2.03 -5.11 -6.56
CA CYS A 100 -0.96 -5.12 -5.57
C CYS A 100 -0.55 -3.70 -5.15
N ILE A 101 0.18 -3.60 -4.04
CA ILE A 101 0.85 -2.39 -3.56
C ILE A 101 2.36 -2.64 -3.49
N TYR A 102 3.15 -1.75 -4.10
CA TYR A 102 4.60 -1.75 -3.89
C TYR A 102 4.92 -1.39 -2.45
N PHE A 103 5.71 -2.21 -1.78
CA PHE A 103 6.15 -2.03 -0.41
C PHE A 103 7.66 -2.15 -0.31
N SER A 104 8.28 -1.30 0.51
CA SER A 104 9.70 -1.36 0.83
C SER A 104 9.92 -1.23 2.33
N ALA A 105 10.75 -2.14 2.86
CA ALA A 105 11.18 -2.13 4.26
C ALA A 105 12.65 -2.55 4.32
N ALA A 106 13.47 -1.78 5.03
CA ALA A 106 14.91 -2.07 5.24
C ALA A 106 15.70 -2.36 3.95
N GLY A 107 15.34 -1.74 2.82
CA GLY A 107 15.99 -1.94 1.51
C GLY A 107 15.53 -3.19 0.75
N ALA A 108 14.71 -4.05 1.36
CA ALA A 108 13.96 -5.07 0.64
C ALA A 108 12.69 -4.44 0.04
N VAL A 109 12.21 -5.04 -1.05
CA VAL A 109 11.01 -4.59 -1.78
C VAL A 109 10.15 -5.79 -2.13
N GLU A 110 8.84 -5.62 -2.07
CA GLU A 110 7.85 -6.65 -2.41
C GLU A 110 6.57 -6.01 -2.95
N PHE A 111 5.80 -6.79 -3.71
CA PHE A 111 4.44 -6.43 -4.12
C PHE A 111 3.48 -7.15 -3.19
N ILE A 112 2.77 -6.40 -2.35
CA ILE A 112 1.75 -6.95 -1.47
C ILE A 112 0.47 -7.09 -2.27
N GLU A 113 -0.06 -8.29 -2.38
CA GLU A 113 -1.34 -8.57 -3.04
C GLU A 113 -2.47 -8.61 -2.02
N ALA A 114 -3.72 -8.50 -2.49
CA ALA A 114 -4.87 -8.78 -1.64
C ALA A 114 -4.75 -10.21 -1.10
N ALA A 115 -5.04 -10.40 0.19
CA ALA A 115 -5.12 -11.75 0.73
C ALA A 115 -6.19 -12.50 -0.07
N ASN A 116 -5.79 -13.53 -0.83
CA ASN A 116 -6.74 -14.51 -1.32
C ASN A 116 -7.46 -15.02 -0.08
N HIS A 117 -8.75 -14.75 0.05
CA HIS A 117 -9.59 -15.56 0.90
C HIS A 117 -9.51 -16.97 0.31
N GLU A 118 -8.52 -17.76 0.72
CA GLU A 118 -8.64 -19.21 0.71
C GLU A 118 -9.84 -19.50 1.60
N THR A 119 -10.97 -19.67 0.93
CA THR A 119 -12.17 -20.28 1.48
C THR A 119 -11.76 -21.66 2.02
N SER A 120 -11.60 -21.77 3.35
CA SER A 120 -12.20 -22.80 4.22
C SER A 120 -11.51 -22.87 5.58
#